data_AF-A0A9Q7TVE3-F1
#
_entry.id   AF-A0A9Q7TVE3-F1
#
_cell.length_a   1.000
_cell.length_b   1.000
_cell.length_c   1.000
_cell.angle_alpha   90.00
_cell.angle_beta   90.00
_cell.angle_gamma   90.00
#
_symmetry.space_group_name_H-M   'P 1'
#
loop_
_entity.id
_entity.type
_entity.pdbx_description
1 polymer ?
#
loop_
_entity_poly.entity_id
_entity_poly.type
_entity_poly.pdbx_seq_one_letter_code
_entity_poly.pdbx_strand_id
1 'polypeptide(L)'
;MVLLSALVLLLLLALLCHAAPMDPGAASSSSGARPPNPPGIQDLDYYYQYFGHDPNLRTLTNEELETHLNTLIHYEGTPLLFTDADDETKVKHTLKHYGNAWLVDPPTLEKHPRFQYRHIQNVMENNDEVLQHRASGTRGIQEYAEAALKFKSKHGDNALYLRYGRPFAQREDPEILGLGMPKIIKKLPFGRYKVPDLGKKKGNIYDLEKTGILHLRNTLDQHNYLRGYDSKNRLLGFALDKDGTVLFEELGQYHPRV
;
A
#
# COMPACT_ATOMS: atom_id res chain seq x y z
N MET A 1 -35.37 4.59 15.89
CA MET A 1 -35.33 4.46 14.41
C MET A 1 -33.91 4.66 13.83
N VAL A 2 -32.87 4.05 14.41
CA VAL A 2 -31.48 4.19 13.90
C VAL A 2 -30.85 2.84 13.55
N LEU A 3 -31.47 1.72 13.95
CA LEU A 3 -30.96 0.37 13.71
C LEU A 3 -31.28 -0.20 12.32
N LEU A 4 -32.20 0.39 11.55
CA LEU A 4 -32.52 -0.11 10.20
C LEU A 4 -31.53 0.35 9.11
N SER A 5 -30.77 1.42 9.32
CA SER A 5 -29.90 1.97 8.27
C SER A 5 -28.58 1.21 8.07
N ALA A 6 -28.09 0.54 9.12
CA ALA A 6 -26.85 -0.24 9.03
C ALA A 6 -27.07 -1.60 8.34
N LEU A 7 -28.26 -2.18 8.47
CA LEU A 7 -28.59 -3.47 7.83
C LEU A 7 -28.76 -3.33 6.31
N VAL A 8 -29.26 -2.17 5.84
CA VAL A 8 -29.47 -1.90 4.40
C VAL A 8 -28.14 -1.71 3.65
N LEU A 9 -27.10 -1.17 4.29
CA LEU A 9 -25.79 -1.04 3.65
C LEU A 9 -25.04 -2.38 3.54
N LEU A 10 -25.24 -3.29 4.49
CA LEU A 10 -24.66 -4.64 4.44
C LEU A 10 -25.34 -5.54 3.40
N LEU A 11 -26.63 -5.33 3.13
CA LEU A 11 -27.38 -6.07 2.10
C LEU A 11 -27.06 -5.61 0.67
N LEU A 12 -26.72 -4.33 0.46
CA LEU A 12 -26.40 -3.80 -0.87
C LEU A 12 -25.07 -4.31 -1.46
N LEU A 13 -24.11 -4.73 -0.63
CA LEU A 13 -22.86 -5.37 -1.09
C LEU A 13 -23.06 -6.85 -1.47
N ALA A 14 -24.10 -7.52 -0.96
CA ALA A 14 -24.40 -8.90 -1.31
C ALA A 14 -25.30 -9.04 -2.57
N LEU A 15 -26.01 -7.97 -2.97
CA LEU A 15 -27.02 -7.99 -4.04
C LEU A 15 -26.48 -7.65 -5.45
N LEU A 16 -25.18 -7.39 -5.60
CA LEU A 16 -24.52 -7.25 -6.91
C LEU A 16 -24.04 -8.58 -7.50
N CYS A 17 -24.32 -9.70 -6.83
CA CYS A 17 -24.17 -11.03 -7.38
C CYS A 17 -25.53 -11.73 -7.41
N HIS A 18 -25.90 -12.27 -8.57
CA HIS A 18 -27.02 -13.17 -8.87
C HIS A 18 -28.28 -12.55 -9.50
N ALA A 19 -28.38 -12.70 -10.82
CA ALA A 19 -29.65 -12.93 -11.49
C ALA A 19 -29.47 -13.98 -12.62
N ALA A 20 -29.72 -15.25 -12.29
CA ALA A 20 -30.25 -16.25 -13.22
C ALA A 20 -31.00 -17.33 -12.40
N PRO A 21 -32.16 -17.81 -12.89
CA PRO A 21 -33.08 -18.66 -12.12
C PRO A 21 -32.64 -20.13 -12.09
N MET A 22 -32.88 -20.80 -10.95
CA MET A 22 -32.72 -22.26 -10.79
C MET A 22 -34.00 -23.00 -11.18
N ASP A 23 -33.86 -23.99 -12.07
CA ASP A 23 -34.75 -25.15 -12.18
C ASP A 23 -34.48 -26.15 -11.05
N PRO A 24 -35.51 -26.79 -10.45
CA PRO A 24 -35.32 -27.80 -9.43
C PRO A 24 -35.32 -29.20 -10.06
N GLY A 25 -34.14 -29.77 -10.30
CA GLY A 25 -34.08 -31.17 -10.73
C GLY A 25 -32.71 -31.69 -11.06
N ALA A 26 -32.00 -32.18 -10.04
CA ALA A 26 -31.20 -33.42 -10.08
C ALA A 26 -30.20 -33.41 -8.92
N ALA A 27 -30.34 -34.39 -8.03
CA ALA A 27 -29.25 -34.78 -7.15
C ALA A 27 -28.10 -35.30 -8.02
N SER A 28 -27.00 -34.56 -8.06
CA SER A 28 -25.77 -34.98 -8.72
C SER A 28 -24.61 -34.70 -7.77
N SER A 29 -23.99 -35.77 -7.28
CA SER A 29 -22.71 -35.72 -6.57
C SER A 29 -21.64 -35.16 -7.51
N SER A 30 -21.53 -33.84 -7.54
CA SER A 30 -20.43 -33.12 -8.18
C SER A 30 -19.31 -33.02 -7.15
N SER A 31 -18.21 -33.74 -7.40
CA SER A 31 -16.90 -33.33 -6.90
C SER A 31 -16.69 -31.90 -7.38
N GLY A 32 -16.84 -30.92 -6.48
CA GLY A 32 -16.73 -29.50 -6.77
C GLY A 32 -15.34 -29.16 -7.31
N ALA A 33 -15.19 -29.31 -8.62
CA ALA A 33 -14.09 -28.71 -9.36
C ALA A 33 -14.29 -27.21 -9.24
N ARG A 34 -13.48 -26.60 -8.38
CA ARG A 34 -13.45 -25.16 -8.20
C ARG A 34 -13.27 -24.50 -9.56
N PRO A 35 -13.95 -23.37 -9.84
CA PRO A 35 -13.57 -22.55 -10.98
C PRO A 35 -12.07 -22.26 -10.86
N PRO A 36 -11.27 -22.48 -11.92
CA PRO A 36 -9.86 -22.17 -11.89
C PRO A 36 -9.68 -20.71 -11.48
N ASN A 37 -8.82 -20.45 -10.49
CA ASN A 37 -8.39 -19.08 -10.22
C ASN A 37 -7.89 -18.47 -11.55
N PRO A 38 -8.14 -17.18 -11.80
CA PRO A 38 -7.54 -16.51 -12.95
C PRO A 38 -6.02 -16.76 -12.92
N PRO A 39 -5.41 -17.04 -14.09
CA PRO A 39 -4.02 -17.46 -14.17
C PRO A 39 -3.12 -16.41 -13.50
N GLY A 40 -2.44 -16.81 -12.41
CA GLY A 40 -1.46 -15.99 -11.69
C GLY A 40 -1.87 -15.56 -10.27
N ILE A 41 -3.15 -15.64 -9.89
CA ILE A 41 -3.65 -15.32 -8.55
C ILE A 41 -3.71 -16.61 -7.73
N GLN A 42 -3.02 -16.63 -6.59
CA GLN A 42 -2.81 -17.83 -5.78
C GLN A 42 -3.24 -17.56 -4.33
N ASP A 43 -3.79 -18.56 -3.65
CA ASP A 43 -4.16 -18.40 -2.24
C ASP A 43 -2.95 -18.46 -1.31
N LEU A 44 -3.16 -18.12 -0.04
CA LEU A 44 -2.07 -18.08 0.95
C LEU A 44 -1.43 -19.45 1.23
N ASP A 45 -2.16 -20.54 0.98
CA ASP A 45 -1.66 -21.91 1.18
C ASP A 45 -0.69 -22.28 0.05
N TYR A 46 -0.96 -21.83 -1.18
CA TYR A 46 -0.02 -21.97 -2.30
C TYR A 46 1.35 -21.36 -1.98
N TYR A 47 1.37 -20.13 -1.45
CA TYR A 47 2.62 -19.45 -1.09
C TYR A 47 3.39 -20.15 0.01
N TYR A 48 2.74 -21.00 0.81
CA TYR A 48 3.37 -21.78 1.85
C TYR A 48 3.91 -23.12 1.34
N GLN A 49 3.21 -23.75 0.40
CA GLN A 49 3.49 -25.14 -0.01
C GLN A 49 4.33 -25.23 -1.29
N TYR A 50 4.13 -24.32 -2.23
CA TYR A 50 4.61 -24.48 -3.61
C TYR A 50 5.43 -23.30 -4.11
N PHE A 51 5.30 -22.13 -3.48
CA PHE A 51 6.05 -20.96 -3.89
C PHE A 51 7.53 -21.11 -3.53
N GLY A 52 8.39 -20.82 -4.50
CA GLY A 52 9.83 -20.98 -4.39
C GLY A 52 10.57 -19.86 -5.10
N HIS A 53 11.87 -19.77 -4.79
CA HIS A 53 12.76 -18.83 -5.42
C HIS A 53 12.91 -19.13 -6.92
N ASP A 54 12.86 -18.08 -7.75
CA ASP A 54 13.12 -18.17 -9.19
C ASP A 54 14.45 -17.50 -9.51
N PRO A 55 15.55 -18.27 -9.63
CA PRO A 55 16.89 -17.70 -9.90
C PRO A 55 16.98 -17.03 -11.27
N ASN A 56 16.08 -17.35 -12.19
CA ASN A 56 16.06 -16.80 -13.53
C ASN A 56 15.11 -15.60 -13.66
N LEU A 57 14.49 -15.16 -12.56
CA LEU A 57 13.60 -14.00 -12.57
C LEU A 57 14.36 -12.77 -13.06
N ARG A 58 13.89 -12.17 -14.16
CA ARG A 58 14.49 -10.96 -14.74
C ARG A 58 14.60 -9.87 -13.68
N THR A 59 15.76 -9.20 -13.60
CA THR A 59 15.87 -7.98 -12.78
C THR A 59 15.17 -6.84 -13.52
N LEU A 60 14.18 -6.24 -12.88
CA LEU A 60 13.50 -5.05 -13.39
C LEU A 60 14.45 -3.85 -13.34
N THR A 61 14.38 -2.99 -14.36
CA THR A 61 15.03 -1.66 -14.33
C THR A 61 14.37 -0.78 -13.26
N ASN A 62 15.03 0.32 -12.87
CA ASN A 62 14.47 1.24 -11.88
C ASN A 62 13.09 1.78 -12.29
N GLU A 63 12.89 2.12 -13.56
CA GLU A 63 11.61 2.62 -14.08
C GLU A 63 10.50 1.54 -14.03
N GLU A 64 10.85 0.31 -14.38
CA GLU A 64 9.92 -0.83 -14.27
C GLU A 64 9.59 -1.14 -12.82
N LEU A 65 10.57 -1.09 -11.90
CA LEU A 65 10.34 -1.26 -10.46
C LEU A 65 9.40 -0.20 -9.91
N GLU A 66 9.62 1.07 -10.26
CA GLU A 66 8.72 2.14 -9.87
C GLU A 66 7.32 1.87 -10.41
N THR A 67 7.16 1.56 -11.68
CA THR A 67 5.83 1.31 -12.26
C THR A 67 5.14 0.09 -11.65
N HIS A 68 5.90 -0.97 -11.38
CA HIS A 68 5.37 -2.26 -10.93
C HIS A 68 5.07 -2.27 -9.42
N LEU A 69 5.84 -1.55 -8.60
CA LEU A 69 5.79 -1.65 -7.14
C LEU A 69 5.38 -0.33 -6.43
N ASN A 70 5.20 0.80 -7.14
CA ASN A 70 4.80 2.07 -6.51
C ASN A 70 3.38 2.09 -5.92
N THR A 71 2.56 1.10 -6.26
CA THR A 71 1.18 0.92 -5.75
C THR A 71 1.11 -0.09 -4.61
N LEU A 72 2.24 -0.45 -4.00
CA LEU A 72 2.25 -1.31 -2.82
C LEU A 72 2.13 -0.51 -1.53
N ILE A 73 1.23 -0.95 -0.65
CA ILE A 73 1.19 -0.51 0.74
C ILE A 73 2.44 -1.04 1.45
N HIS A 74 3.03 -0.29 2.38
CA HIS A 74 4.17 -0.74 3.18
C HIS A 74 3.83 -0.62 4.67
N TYR A 75 4.14 -1.65 5.46
CA TYR A 75 4.07 -1.64 6.92
C TYR A 75 5.48 -1.81 7.47
N GLU A 76 5.95 -0.86 8.27
CA GLU A 76 7.31 -0.86 8.84
C GLU A 76 8.42 -1.05 7.77
N GLY A 77 8.18 -0.51 6.56
CA GLY A 77 9.11 -0.63 5.42
C GLY A 77 8.96 -1.93 4.63
N THR A 78 8.15 -2.89 5.08
CA THR A 78 7.86 -4.13 4.36
C THR A 78 6.60 -3.99 3.49
N PRO A 79 6.66 -4.31 2.19
CA PRO A 79 5.50 -4.24 1.30
C PRO A 79 4.41 -5.26 1.67
N LEU A 80 3.15 -4.86 1.51
CA LEU A 80 1.96 -5.69 1.63
C LEU A 80 1.44 -6.03 0.23
N LEU A 81 1.28 -7.31 -0.03
CA LEU A 81 0.69 -7.87 -1.23
C LEU A 81 -0.61 -8.59 -0.86
N PHE A 82 -1.66 -8.36 -1.63
CA PHE A 82 -2.95 -9.01 -1.45
C PHE A 82 -3.05 -10.19 -2.41
N THR A 83 -3.24 -11.40 -1.88
CA THR A 83 -3.21 -12.64 -2.67
C THR A 83 -4.29 -12.73 -3.74
N ASP A 84 -5.38 -11.96 -3.61
CA ASP A 84 -6.49 -11.86 -4.56
C ASP A 84 -6.31 -10.76 -5.62
N ALA A 85 -5.33 -9.88 -5.47
CA ALA A 85 -5.11 -8.73 -6.33
C ALA A 85 -3.71 -8.69 -6.98
N ASP A 86 -2.72 -9.24 -6.31
CA ASP A 86 -1.32 -9.25 -6.73
C ASP A 86 -0.92 -10.65 -7.21
N ASP A 87 -0.44 -10.74 -8.45
CA ASP A 87 0.00 -12.01 -9.04
C ASP A 87 1.32 -12.52 -8.46
N GLU A 88 1.61 -13.80 -8.68
CA GLU A 88 2.86 -14.44 -8.27
C GLU A 88 4.12 -13.70 -8.75
N THR A 89 4.10 -13.12 -9.96
CA THR A 89 5.26 -12.41 -10.53
C THR A 89 5.58 -11.15 -9.72
N LYS A 90 4.54 -10.43 -9.29
CA LYS A 90 4.69 -9.26 -8.43
C LYS A 90 5.22 -9.63 -7.05
N VAL A 91 4.77 -10.75 -6.48
CA VAL A 91 5.34 -11.28 -5.22
C VAL A 91 6.83 -11.61 -5.40
N LYS A 92 7.21 -12.30 -6.47
CA LYS A 92 8.61 -12.64 -6.78
C LYS A 92 9.49 -11.39 -6.93
N HIS A 93 9.04 -10.39 -7.70
CA HIS A 93 9.79 -9.13 -7.86
C HIS A 93 9.88 -8.34 -6.54
N THR A 94 8.84 -8.38 -5.73
CA THR A 94 8.84 -7.75 -4.40
C THR A 94 9.87 -8.39 -3.50
N LEU A 95 9.89 -9.72 -3.39
CA LEU A 95 10.91 -10.44 -2.61
C LEU A 95 12.32 -10.20 -3.13
N LYS A 96 12.52 -10.22 -4.45
CA LYS A 96 13.83 -9.93 -5.05
C LYS A 96 14.33 -8.52 -4.74
N HIS A 97 13.43 -7.53 -4.65
CA HIS A 97 13.81 -6.14 -4.41
C HIS A 97 13.94 -5.79 -2.92
N TYR A 98 12.98 -6.22 -2.10
CA TYR A 98 12.89 -5.86 -0.67
C TYR A 98 13.44 -6.94 0.27
N GLY A 99 13.64 -8.17 -0.21
CA GLY A 99 14.04 -9.32 0.59
C GLY A 99 12.93 -9.88 1.49
N ASN A 100 11.81 -9.17 1.66
CA ASN A 100 10.68 -9.60 2.47
C ASN A 100 9.36 -8.99 1.98
N ALA A 101 8.26 -9.60 2.41
CA ALA A 101 6.92 -9.11 2.15
C ALA A 101 5.90 -9.65 3.17
N TRP A 102 4.81 -8.91 3.32
CA TRP A 102 3.57 -9.40 3.92
C TRP A 102 2.62 -9.86 2.82
N LEU A 103 2.18 -11.11 2.92
CA LEU A 103 1.05 -11.63 2.15
C LEU A 103 -0.23 -11.48 2.95
N VAL A 104 -1.25 -10.91 2.33
CA VAL A 104 -2.55 -10.65 2.90
C VAL A 104 -3.60 -11.43 2.13
N ASP A 105 -4.28 -12.33 2.81
CA ASP A 105 -5.38 -13.11 2.22
C ASP A 105 -6.71 -12.55 2.71
N PRO A 106 -7.60 -12.10 1.81
CA PRO A 106 -8.88 -11.54 2.19
C PRO A 106 -9.76 -12.58 2.90
N PRO A 107 -10.71 -12.13 3.74
CA PRO A 107 -11.68 -13.02 4.35
C PRO A 107 -12.49 -13.71 3.25
N THR A 108 -12.58 -15.04 3.33
CA THR A 108 -13.44 -15.86 2.49
C THR A 108 -14.50 -16.52 3.35
N LEU A 109 -15.75 -16.53 2.87
CA LEU A 109 -16.88 -17.12 3.61
C LEU A 109 -16.67 -18.61 3.91
N GLU A 110 -15.87 -19.30 3.09
CA GLU A 110 -15.66 -20.75 3.19
C GLU A 110 -14.47 -21.15 4.07
N LYS A 111 -13.35 -20.41 4.05
CA LYS A 111 -12.13 -20.82 4.76
C LYS A 111 -11.86 -19.98 6.01
N HIS A 112 -11.93 -18.65 5.91
CA HIS A 112 -11.49 -17.76 6.98
C HIS A 112 -12.34 -16.49 7.05
N PRO A 113 -13.08 -16.26 8.16
CA PRO A 113 -13.94 -15.08 8.30
C PRO A 113 -13.17 -13.77 8.52
N ARG A 114 -11.83 -13.82 8.51
CA ARG A 114 -10.94 -12.68 8.77
C ARG A 114 -9.78 -12.71 7.79
N PHE A 115 -9.18 -11.54 7.57
CA PHE A 115 -7.91 -11.43 6.86
C PHE A 115 -6.85 -12.31 7.53
N GLN A 116 -6.07 -13.02 6.72
CA GLN A 116 -4.87 -13.69 7.18
C GLN A 116 -3.64 -12.93 6.71
N TYR A 117 -2.62 -12.93 7.56
CA TYR A 117 -1.37 -12.25 7.30
C TYR A 117 -0.24 -13.26 7.48
N ARG A 118 0.64 -13.37 6.48
CA ARG A 118 1.89 -14.12 6.60
C ARG A 118 3.05 -13.24 6.18
N HIS A 119 4.10 -13.25 7.00
CA HIS A 119 5.35 -12.62 6.65
C HIS A 119 6.26 -13.65 5.98
N ILE A 120 6.77 -13.32 4.81
CA ILE A 120 7.73 -14.11 4.06
C ILE A 120 9.01 -13.31 3.86
N GLN A 121 10.16 -13.97 3.92
CA GLN A 121 11.44 -13.34 3.65
C GLN A 121 12.41 -14.31 3.01
N ASN A 122 13.32 -13.78 2.21
CA ASN A 122 14.46 -14.52 1.73
C ASN A 122 15.57 -14.48 2.79
N VAL A 123 16.14 -15.64 3.10
CA VAL A 123 17.32 -15.77 3.98
C VAL A 123 18.39 -16.60 3.30
N MET A 124 19.65 -16.34 3.62
CA MET A 124 20.76 -17.17 3.17
C MET A 124 20.95 -18.34 4.14
N GLU A 125 20.82 -19.56 3.66
CA GLU A 125 21.11 -20.79 4.39
C GLU A 125 22.06 -21.65 3.56
N ASN A 126 23.24 -22.00 4.10
CA ASN A 126 24.25 -22.80 3.40
C ASN A 126 24.68 -22.27 2.01
N ASN A 127 24.74 -20.94 1.84
CA ASN A 127 24.98 -20.22 0.58
C ASN A 127 23.85 -20.26 -0.45
N ASP A 128 22.70 -20.84 -0.10
CA ASP A 128 21.50 -20.82 -0.92
C ASP A 128 20.47 -19.83 -0.36
N GLU A 129 19.78 -19.13 -1.25
CA GLU A 129 18.66 -18.26 -0.87
C GLU A 129 17.41 -19.11 -0.68
N VAL A 130 16.92 -19.17 0.57
CA VAL A 130 15.74 -19.95 0.95
C VAL A 130 14.62 -19.03 1.43
N LEU A 131 13.38 -19.42 1.13
CA LEU A 131 12.21 -18.70 1.60
C LEU A 131 11.86 -19.13 3.02
N GLN A 132 11.79 -18.16 3.93
CA GLN A 132 11.39 -18.38 5.31
C GLN A 132 10.04 -17.73 5.61
N HIS A 133 9.16 -18.50 6.23
CA HIS A 133 7.90 -18.01 6.78
C HIS A 133 8.10 -17.61 8.24
N ARG A 134 7.86 -16.35 8.58
CA ARG A 134 7.98 -15.87 9.96
C ARG A 134 6.62 -15.88 10.64
N ALA A 135 6.54 -16.55 11.78
CA ALA A 135 5.43 -16.39 12.72
C ALA A 135 5.54 -14.98 13.34
N SER A 136 4.72 -14.06 12.86
CA SER A 136 4.71 -12.67 13.30
C SER A 136 3.39 -12.35 14.00
N GLY A 137 3.43 -11.47 14.99
CA GLY A 137 2.21 -10.95 15.61
C GLY A 137 1.35 -10.22 14.58
N THR A 138 0.14 -10.72 14.33
CA THR A 138 -0.72 -10.22 13.22
C THR A 138 -1.54 -8.99 13.58
N ARG A 139 -1.61 -8.61 14.86
CA ARG A 139 -2.49 -7.53 15.31
C ARG A 139 -2.12 -6.16 14.73
N GLY A 140 -0.83 -5.79 14.78
CA GLY A 140 -0.37 -4.48 14.30
C GLY A 140 -0.58 -4.30 12.79
N ILE A 141 -0.19 -5.31 12.01
CA ILE A 141 -0.40 -5.34 10.56
C ILE A 141 -1.89 -5.33 10.19
N GLN A 142 -2.74 -6.02 10.94
CA GLN A 142 -4.19 -6.01 10.70
C GLN A 142 -4.78 -4.60 10.92
N GLU A 143 -4.52 -3.99 12.07
CA GLU A 143 -5.00 -2.63 12.38
C GLU A 143 -4.50 -1.61 11.35
N TYR A 144 -3.25 -1.76 10.89
CA TYR A 144 -2.66 -0.93 9.85
C TYR A 144 -3.33 -1.12 8.48
N ALA A 145 -3.52 -2.36 8.04
CA ALA A 145 -4.17 -2.67 6.76
C ALA A 145 -5.63 -2.17 6.73
N GLU A 146 -6.38 -2.37 7.82
CA GLU A 146 -7.74 -1.84 7.95
C GLU A 146 -7.77 -0.29 7.87
N ALA A 147 -6.82 0.38 8.55
CA ALA A 147 -6.69 1.84 8.47
C ALA A 147 -6.36 2.32 7.05
N ALA A 148 -5.47 1.62 6.35
CA ALA A 148 -5.10 1.91 4.97
C ALA A 148 -6.29 1.75 4.01
N LEU A 149 -7.01 0.62 4.09
CA LEU A 149 -8.20 0.37 3.26
C LEU A 149 -9.33 1.39 3.53
N LYS A 150 -9.56 1.75 4.80
CA LYS A 150 -10.49 2.81 5.16
C LYS A 150 -10.05 4.16 4.59
N PHE A 151 -8.75 4.46 4.62
CA PHE A 151 -8.19 5.68 4.05
C PHE A 151 -8.37 5.72 2.52
N LYS A 152 -8.12 4.62 1.82
CA LYS A 152 -8.39 4.46 0.38
C LYS A 152 -9.85 4.71 0.05
N SER A 153 -10.78 4.03 0.74
CA SER A 153 -12.22 4.23 0.54
C SER A 153 -12.62 5.70 0.76
N LYS A 154 -11.96 6.37 1.72
CA LYS A 154 -12.23 7.77 2.00
C LYS A 154 -11.59 8.70 0.98
N HIS A 155 -10.37 8.51 0.50
CA HIS A 155 -9.59 9.55 -0.21
C HIS A 155 -9.04 9.14 -1.59
N GLY A 156 -9.27 7.90 -2.02
CA GLY A 156 -8.79 7.36 -3.29
C GLY A 156 -7.41 6.71 -3.23
N ASP A 157 -7.01 6.08 -4.33
CA ASP A 157 -5.81 5.24 -4.43
C ASP A 157 -4.51 6.05 -4.29
N ASN A 158 -4.39 7.17 -4.98
CA ASN A 158 -3.16 7.97 -4.90
C ASN A 158 -2.94 8.57 -3.51
N ALA A 159 -4.01 8.95 -2.81
CA ALA A 159 -3.91 9.38 -1.41
C ALA A 159 -3.42 8.22 -0.52
N LEU A 160 -3.95 7.01 -0.73
CA LEU A 160 -3.46 5.79 -0.07
C LEU A 160 -1.96 5.60 -0.30
N TYR A 161 -1.50 5.58 -1.55
CA TYR A 161 -0.09 5.29 -1.86
C TYR A 161 0.89 6.40 -1.48
N LEU A 162 0.41 7.65 -1.38
CA LEU A 162 1.19 8.74 -0.79
C LEU A 162 1.41 8.51 0.70
N ARG A 163 0.37 8.09 1.44
CA ARG A 163 0.42 7.98 2.90
C ARG A 163 0.96 6.66 3.43
N TYR A 164 0.50 5.57 2.83
CA TYR A 164 0.75 4.19 3.26
C TYR A 164 1.64 3.41 2.28
N GLY A 165 2.11 4.05 1.19
CA GLY A 165 2.99 3.41 0.22
C GLY A 165 4.44 3.32 0.70
N ARG A 166 5.38 3.18 -0.24
CA ARG A 166 6.82 3.13 0.07
C ARG A 166 7.24 4.34 0.93
N PRO A 167 8.01 4.14 2.02
CA PRO A 167 8.50 5.25 2.83
C PRO A 167 9.40 6.19 2.00
N PHE A 168 9.46 7.47 2.39
CA PHE A 168 10.39 8.43 1.80
C PHE A 168 11.74 8.35 2.52
N ALA A 169 12.80 8.80 1.86
CA ALA A 169 14.11 8.90 2.50
C ALA A 169 14.06 9.86 3.68
N GLN A 170 14.79 9.52 4.75
CA GLN A 170 14.96 10.38 5.92
C GLN A 170 15.49 11.75 5.49
N ARG A 171 14.99 12.81 6.13
CA ARG A 171 15.42 14.17 5.86
C ARG A 171 16.64 14.49 6.71
N GLU A 172 17.77 14.67 6.04
CA GLU A 172 19.00 15.06 6.72
C GLU A 172 18.81 16.41 7.40
N ASP A 173 19.06 16.44 8.71
CA ASP A 173 19.41 17.69 9.37
C ASP A 173 20.85 18.04 8.93
N PRO A 174 21.10 19.22 8.37
CA PRO A 174 22.44 19.63 7.92
C PRO A 174 23.50 19.65 9.05
N GLU A 175 23.12 19.40 10.31
CA GLU A 175 24.01 19.34 11.47
C GLU A 175 24.79 18.01 11.61
N ILE A 176 24.44 16.92 10.91
CA ILE A 176 24.96 15.55 11.18
C ILE A 176 26.00 15.05 10.15
N LEU A 177 26.40 15.85 9.16
CA LEU A 177 27.60 15.53 8.38
C LEU A 177 28.84 15.80 9.24
N GLY A 178 29.24 14.82 10.05
CA GLY A 178 30.42 14.79 10.93
C GLY A 178 31.78 14.96 10.25
N LEU A 179 31.82 15.45 9.02
CA LEU A 179 32.99 16.13 8.48
C LEU A 179 33.13 17.43 9.26
N GLY A 180 34.20 17.55 10.03
CA GLY A 180 34.51 18.73 10.83
C GLY A 180 34.54 20.01 9.99
N MET A 181 33.36 20.58 9.75
CA MET A 181 33.20 21.84 9.04
C MET A 181 33.87 22.90 9.92
N PRO A 182 34.82 23.67 9.37
CA PRO A 182 35.57 24.65 10.15
C PRO A 182 34.60 25.61 10.84
N LYS A 183 34.90 25.95 12.10
CA LYS A 183 34.08 26.79 13.01
C LYS A 183 33.64 28.15 12.42
N ILE A 184 34.17 28.54 11.26
CA ILE A 184 33.88 29.77 10.52
C ILE A 184 32.49 29.72 9.82
N ILE A 185 31.94 28.52 9.57
CA ILE A 185 30.63 28.35 8.90
C ILE A 185 29.44 28.36 9.91
N LYS A 186 29.68 28.60 11.21
CA LYS A 186 28.63 28.68 12.26
C LYS A 186 27.64 29.86 12.11
N LYS A 187 27.77 30.69 11.08
CA LYS A 187 26.85 31.81 10.79
C LYS A 187 25.94 31.57 9.59
N LEU A 188 26.02 30.43 8.92
CA LEU A 188 25.00 30.05 7.95
C LEU A 188 23.78 29.54 8.73
N PRO A 189 22.57 30.06 8.47
CA PRO A 189 21.35 29.63 9.13
C PRO A 189 20.95 28.26 8.58
N PHE A 190 21.70 27.23 8.95
CA PHE A 190 21.30 25.84 8.77
C PHE A 190 20.17 25.56 9.76
N GLY A 191 18.98 26.03 9.41
CA GLY A 191 17.78 25.83 10.20
C GLY A 191 17.50 24.34 10.31
N ARG A 192 17.24 23.89 11.54
CA ARG A 192 16.69 22.55 11.81
C ARG A 192 15.53 22.29 10.88
N TYR A 193 15.44 21.05 10.41
CA TYR A 193 14.32 20.59 9.61
C TYR A 193 13.01 21.00 10.25
N LYS A 194 12.15 21.66 9.47
CA LYS A 194 10.84 22.13 9.93
C LYS A 194 9.76 21.57 9.03
N VAL A 195 8.89 20.75 9.62
CA VAL A 195 7.68 20.25 8.97
C VAL A 195 6.87 21.42 8.40
N PRO A 196 6.52 21.40 7.10
CA PRO A 196 5.68 22.42 6.50
C PRO A 196 4.31 22.54 7.18
N ASP A 197 3.86 23.77 7.43
CA ASP A 197 2.49 24.07 7.90
C ASP A 197 1.52 23.98 6.70
N LEU A 198 0.78 22.86 6.61
CA LEU A 198 -0.07 22.54 5.47
C LEU A 198 -1.18 23.58 5.23
N GLY A 199 -1.74 24.17 6.28
CA GLY A 199 -2.79 25.18 6.18
C GLY A 199 -2.31 26.53 5.62
N LYS A 200 -1.02 26.86 5.77
CA LYS A 200 -0.45 28.15 5.33
C LYS A 200 0.28 28.10 4.00
N LYS A 201 0.66 26.92 3.52
CA LYS A 201 1.44 26.77 2.28
C LYS A 201 0.58 27.01 1.04
N LYS A 202 1.00 27.96 0.21
CA LYS A 202 0.51 28.16 -1.16
C LYS A 202 1.40 27.37 -2.11
N GLY A 203 0.80 26.66 -3.06
CA GLY A 203 1.50 25.85 -4.05
C GLY A 203 0.53 25.33 -5.10
N ASN A 204 1.06 24.55 -6.04
CA ASN A 204 0.23 23.86 -7.03
C ASN A 204 -0.72 22.89 -6.33
N ILE A 205 -1.94 22.79 -6.85
CA ILE A 205 -2.96 21.86 -6.37
C ILE A 205 -3.16 20.82 -7.46
N TYR A 206 -2.90 19.56 -7.12
CA TYR A 206 -2.97 18.43 -8.05
C TYR A 206 -4.34 17.75 -8.01
N ASP A 207 -4.84 17.31 -9.16
CA ASP A 207 -5.95 16.36 -9.23
C ASP A 207 -5.41 14.97 -8.87
N LEU A 208 -5.76 14.44 -7.69
CA LEU A 208 -5.21 13.17 -7.22
C LEU A 208 -5.73 11.97 -7.99
N GLU A 209 -6.84 12.07 -8.73
CA GLU A 209 -7.35 10.96 -9.53
C GLU A 209 -6.64 10.89 -10.89
N LYS A 210 -6.32 12.05 -11.47
CA LYS A 210 -5.72 12.12 -12.82
C LYS A 210 -4.20 12.18 -12.83
N THR A 211 -3.58 12.69 -11.77
CA THR A 211 -2.13 12.83 -11.70
C THR A 211 -1.49 11.49 -11.35
N GLY A 212 -0.51 11.02 -12.13
CA GLY A 212 0.17 9.75 -11.85
C GLY A 212 0.91 9.73 -10.51
N ILE A 213 0.84 8.61 -9.79
CA ILE A 213 1.42 8.47 -8.44
C ILE A 213 2.91 8.79 -8.38
N LEU A 214 3.68 8.42 -9.42
CA LEU A 214 5.12 8.72 -9.49
C LEU A 214 5.38 10.23 -9.47
N HIS A 215 4.60 11.02 -10.22
CA HIS A 215 4.72 12.48 -10.22
C HIS A 215 4.37 13.09 -8.86
N LEU A 216 3.31 12.59 -8.23
CA LEU A 216 2.89 13.04 -6.89
C LEU A 216 3.95 12.75 -5.84
N ARG A 217 4.53 11.54 -5.84
CA ARG A 217 5.61 11.16 -4.92
C ARG A 217 6.86 12.00 -5.14
N ASN A 218 7.29 12.19 -6.39
CA ASN A 218 8.45 13.03 -6.70
C ASN A 218 8.25 14.47 -6.25
N THR A 219 7.05 15.02 -6.45
CA THR A 219 6.69 16.38 -5.99
C THR A 219 6.74 16.47 -4.47
N LEU A 220 6.14 15.51 -3.76
CA LEU A 220 6.16 15.46 -2.29
C LEU A 220 7.59 15.31 -1.76
N ASP A 221 8.42 14.49 -2.41
CA ASP A 221 9.82 14.30 -2.05
C ASP A 221 10.62 15.60 -2.23
N GLN A 222 10.54 16.22 -3.41
CA GLN A 222 11.31 17.42 -3.74
C GLN A 222 10.92 18.63 -2.89
N HIS A 223 9.64 18.79 -2.55
CA HIS A 223 9.14 19.98 -1.88
C HIS A 223 8.84 19.79 -0.39
N ASN A 224 8.88 18.56 0.13
CA ASN A 224 8.43 18.17 1.47
C ASN A 224 6.95 18.42 1.78
N TYR A 225 6.19 18.90 0.81
CA TYR A 225 4.74 19.04 0.90
C TYR A 225 4.09 18.90 -0.48
N LEU A 226 2.83 18.49 -0.48
CA LEU A 226 1.97 18.41 -1.65
C LEU A 226 0.55 18.75 -1.23
N ARG A 227 -0.18 19.44 -2.12
CA ARG A 227 -1.63 19.67 -1.96
C ARG A 227 -2.35 19.09 -3.17
N GLY A 228 -3.45 18.41 -2.95
CA GLY A 228 -4.28 17.91 -4.04
C GLY A 228 -5.73 17.82 -3.64
N TYR A 229 -6.60 17.55 -4.60
CA TYR A 229 -7.99 17.24 -4.31
C TYR A 229 -8.36 15.83 -4.79
N ASP A 230 -9.25 15.19 -4.05
CA ASP A 230 -9.80 13.88 -4.44
C ASP A 230 -11.05 14.01 -5.31
N SER A 231 -11.61 12.86 -5.73
CA SER A 231 -12.80 12.79 -6.59
C SER A 231 -14.07 13.45 -5.99
N LYS A 232 -14.07 13.74 -4.68
CA LYS A 232 -15.14 14.47 -3.99
C LYS A 232 -14.81 15.95 -3.78
N ASN A 233 -13.79 16.47 -4.48
CA ASN A 233 -13.26 17.82 -4.37
C ASN A 233 -12.79 18.20 -2.96
N ARG A 234 -12.48 17.24 -2.08
CA ARG A 234 -11.86 17.58 -0.78
C ARG A 234 -10.41 17.94 -1.01
N LEU A 235 -9.99 19.07 -0.47
CA LEU A 235 -8.61 19.52 -0.48
C LEU A 235 -7.82 18.77 0.60
N LEU A 236 -6.78 18.06 0.17
CA LEU A 236 -5.90 17.25 1.00
C LEU A 236 -4.50 17.86 1.03
N GLY A 237 -3.87 17.83 2.20
CA GLY A 237 -2.47 18.20 2.40
C GLY A 237 -1.64 16.99 2.80
N PHE A 238 -0.47 16.84 2.18
CA PHE A 238 0.54 15.85 2.53
C PHE A 238 1.84 16.59 2.84
N ALA A 239 2.49 16.23 3.94
CA ALA A 239 3.83 16.73 4.29
C ALA A 239 4.68 15.55 4.72
N LEU A 240 5.99 15.69 4.56
CA LEU A 240 6.93 14.74 5.14
C LEU A 240 7.36 15.24 6.51
N ASP A 241 7.61 14.31 7.43
CA ASP A 241 8.36 14.59 8.65
C ASP A 241 9.85 14.32 8.46
N LYS A 242 10.62 14.46 9.54
CA LYS A 242 12.07 14.24 9.53
C LYS A 242 12.46 12.80 9.15
N ASP A 243 11.61 11.84 9.47
CA ASP A 243 11.88 10.41 9.29
C ASP A 243 11.36 9.92 7.92
N GLY A 244 10.83 10.83 7.09
CA GLY A 244 10.25 10.49 5.79
C GLY A 244 8.83 9.91 5.89
N THR A 245 8.19 10.01 7.07
CA THR A 245 6.80 9.60 7.26
C THR A 245 5.88 10.67 6.70
N VAL A 246 4.79 10.25 6.06
CA VAL A 246 3.81 11.15 5.45
C VAL A 246 2.76 11.57 6.46
N LEU A 247 2.77 12.85 6.82
CA LEU A 247 1.72 13.53 7.55
C LEU A 247 0.59 13.91 6.59
N PHE A 248 -0.64 13.85 7.09
CA PHE A 248 -1.85 14.09 6.30
C PHE A 248 -2.82 15.01 7.04
N GLU A 249 -3.43 15.93 6.31
CA GLU A 249 -4.48 16.82 6.80
C GLU A 249 -5.58 17.02 5.74
N GLU A 250 -6.84 17.05 6.17
CA GLU A 250 -7.97 17.45 5.32
C GLU A 250 -8.18 18.96 5.49
N LEU A 251 -7.89 19.73 4.43
CA LEU A 251 -7.80 21.19 4.46
C LEU A 251 -9.11 21.90 4.08
N GLY A 252 -10.18 21.13 3.82
CA GLY A 252 -11.51 21.64 3.46
C GLY A 252 -11.95 21.23 2.06
N GLN A 253 -12.76 22.07 1.41
CA GLN A 253 -13.25 21.85 0.05
C GLN A 253 -12.43 22.66 -0.96
N TYR A 254 -12.12 22.04 -2.09
CA TYR A 254 -11.49 22.70 -3.22
C TYR A 254 -12.56 23.23 -4.17
N HIS A 255 -12.52 24.53 -4.43
CA HIS A 255 -13.36 25.19 -5.43
C HIS A 255 -12.45 25.67 -6.57
N PRO A 256 -12.45 24.99 -7.73
CA PRO A 256 -11.66 25.44 -8.87
C PRO A 256 -12.12 26.86 -9.26
N ARG A 257 -11.16 27.76 -9.48
CA ARG A 257 -11.46 29.06 -10.08
C ARG A 257 -11.82 28.81 -11.53
N VAL A 258 -13.09 29.06 -11.87
CA VAL A 258 -13.61 29.07 -13.24
C VAL A 258 -13.06 30.29 -13.97
#